data_AF-A4BU64-F1
#
_entry.id   AF-A4BU64-F1
#
_cell.length_a   1.000
_cell.length_b   1.000
_cell.length_c   1.000
_cell.angle_alpha   90.00
_cell.angle_beta   90.00
_cell.angle_gamma   90.00
#
_symmetry.space_group_name_H-M   'P 1'
#
loop_
_entity.id
_entity.type
_entity.pdbx_description
1 polymer ?
#
loop_
_entity_poly.entity_id
_entity_poly.type
_entity_poly.pdbx_seq_one_letter_code
_entity_poly.pdbx_strand_id
1 'polypeptide(L)'
;MLDPVRDCREIVYLLTCYEFPWDIERALEFALFRTYAVPSISGLLDRTGEFTRRPRKRYDDTELILAEILENGFDTPRGQAALKRLNGMHGRFRIANGDFLYVLSTFVFEPPRWIDRFGWRPLTATERLGFFHYYRELGQRMQIRDIPATLEAFERYNQDYEARRFRYRDTNQRIGTITRDLLLGFYLPRFLLPLGRPFAHAVMDEPLLQAMGFKRPSNLLRRLVTGSLKLRARVQRWMPPRQRPHLLTRVKRPTYPEGYEIAELGTFDEKPSSSGAPV
;
A
#
# COMPACT_ATOMS: atom_id res chain seq x y z
N MET A 1 26.69 6.23 -10.57
CA MET A 1 25.95 5.67 -9.41
C MET A 1 24.95 6.74 -8.99
N LEU A 2 23.68 6.39 -8.80
CA LEU A 2 22.62 7.35 -8.44
C LEU A 2 22.82 7.89 -7.03
N ASP A 3 22.54 9.17 -6.83
CA ASP A 3 22.55 9.87 -5.54
C ASP A 3 21.21 9.66 -4.82
N PRO A 4 21.20 9.15 -3.57
CA PRO A 4 19.96 8.80 -2.89
C PRO A 4 19.07 9.99 -2.56
N VAL A 5 19.58 11.22 -2.57
CA VAL A 5 18.81 12.44 -2.30
C VAL A 5 18.30 13.03 -3.61
N ARG A 6 19.21 13.30 -4.55
CA ARG A 6 18.89 13.97 -5.82
C ARG A 6 18.14 13.06 -6.79
N ASP A 7 18.49 11.78 -6.82
CA ASP A 7 17.97 10.80 -7.77
C ASP A 7 16.96 9.83 -7.11
N CYS A 8 16.42 10.18 -5.93
CA CYS A 8 15.50 9.33 -5.17
C CYS A 8 14.29 8.85 -6.00
N ARG A 9 13.77 9.71 -6.88
CA ARG A 9 12.68 9.40 -7.81
C ARG A 9 13.07 8.31 -8.82
N GLU A 10 14.26 8.44 -9.42
CA GLU A 10 14.75 7.45 -10.38
C GLU A 10 15.03 6.11 -9.69
N ILE A 11 15.63 6.15 -8.49
CA ILE A 11 15.87 4.95 -7.68
C ILE A 11 14.53 4.21 -7.40
N VAL A 12 13.53 4.92 -6.88
CA VAL A 12 12.23 4.28 -6.56
C VAL A 12 11.50 3.81 -7.82
N TYR A 13 11.58 4.56 -8.94
CA TYR A 13 11.03 4.13 -10.22
C TYR A 13 11.69 2.85 -10.73
N LEU A 14 13.02 2.76 -10.72
CA LEU A 14 13.75 1.56 -11.16
C LEU A 14 13.43 0.35 -10.26
N LEU A 15 13.37 0.55 -8.94
CA LEU A 15 13.02 -0.52 -8.01
C LEU A 15 11.58 -0.99 -8.24
N THR A 16 10.63 -0.07 -8.41
CA THR A 16 9.20 -0.37 -8.52
C THR A 16 8.81 -0.91 -9.90
N CYS A 17 9.39 -0.39 -10.98
CA CYS A 17 8.96 -0.74 -12.34
C CYS A 17 9.86 -1.80 -13.00
N TYR A 18 11.11 -1.97 -12.56
CA TYR A 18 12.05 -2.92 -13.18
C TYR A 18 12.44 -4.06 -12.25
N GLU A 19 13.00 -3.73 -11.08
CA GLU A 19 13.75 -4.68 -10.28
C GLU A 19 12.85 -5.58 -9.40
N PHE A 20 11.91 -4.97 -8.70
CA PHE A 20 11.05 -5.59 -7.69
C PHE A 20 9.55 -5.29 -7.87
N PRO A 21 8.97 -5.23 -9.10
CA PRO A 21 7.59 -4.81 -9.28
C PRO A 21 6.59 -5.66 -8.50
N TRP A 22 6.72 -6.99 -8.58
CA TRP A 22 5.84 -7.89 -7.85
C TRP A 22 6.04 -7.78 -6.34
N ASP A 23 7.28 -7.69 -5.88
CA ASP A 23 7.60 -7.63 -4.45
C ASP A 23 7.11 -6.33 -3.80
N ILE A 24 7.31 -5.18 -4.46
CA ILE A 24 6.86 -3.89 -3.95
C ILE A 24 5.33 -3.82 -3.94
N GLU A 25 4.65 -4.30 -4.99
CA GLU A 25 3.18 -4.36 -5.03
C GLU A 25 2.62 -5.20 -3.86
N ARG A 26 3.15 -6.41 -3.62
CA ARG A 26 2.74 -7.26 -2.50
C ARG A 26 3.08 -6.64 -1.14
N ALA A 27 4.21 -5.97 -1.02
CA ALA A 27 4.60 -5.27 0.21
C ALA A 27 3.66 -4.09 0.52
N LEU A 28 3.20 -3.36 -0.49
CA LEU A 28 2.25 -2.26 -0.32
C LEU A 28 0.85 -2.77 0.00
N GLU A 29 0.41 -3.89 -0.58
CA GLU A 29 -0.81 -4.58 -0.14
C GLU A 29 -0.71 -5.00 1.34
N PHE A 30 0.45 -5.48 1.77
CA PHE A 30 0.70 -5.81 3.17
C PHE A 30 0.69 -4.57 4.07
N ALA A 31 1.27 -3.46 3.61
CA ALA A 31 1.28 -2.18 4.31
C ALA A 31 -0.16 -1.70 4.60
N LEU A 32 -1.11 -1.93 3.69
CA LEU A 32 -2.53 -1.62 3.93
C LEU A 32 -3.06 -2.31 5.20
N PHE A 33 -2.77 -3.60 5.41
CA PHE A 33 -3.19 -4.29 6.63
C PHE A 33 -2.61 -3.65 7.90
N ARG A 34 -1.35 -3.19 7.86
CA ARG A 34 -0.75 -2.45 8.99
C ARG A 34 -1.47 -1.14 9.29
N THR A 35 -2.02 -0.47 8.27
CA THR A 35 -2.85 0.72 8.49
C THR A 35 -4.20 0.37 9.14
N TYR A 36 -4.77 -0.80 8.80
CA TYR A 36 -6.06 -1.27 9.33
C TYR A 36 -5.97 -1.74 10.78
N ALA A 37 -4.78 -2.09 11.26
CA ALA A 37 -4.54 -2.46 12.65
C ALA A 37 -4.65 -1.28 13.63
N VAL A 38 -4.71 -0.04 13.13
CA VAL A 38 -4.87 1.18 13.92
C VAL A 38 -6.35 1.59 13.98
N PRO A 39 -7.00 1.58 15.16
CA PRO A 39 -8.43 1.86 15.29
C PRO A 39 -8.93 3.19 14.71
N SER A 40 -8.15 4.28 14.82
CA SER A 40 -8.53 5.58 14.27
C SER A 40 -8.61 5.55 12.75
N ILE A 41 -7.67 4.85 12.11
CA ILE A 41 -7.61 4.67 10.66
C ILE A 41 -8.72 3.73 10.21
N SER A 42 -8.80 2.52 10.78
CA SER A 42 -9.80 1.53 10.37
C SER A 42 -11.23 2.02 10.58
N GLY A 43 -11.49 2.73 11.68
CA GLY A 43 -12.80 3.31 11.95
C GLY A 43 -13.19 4.38 10.94
N LEU A 44 -12.23 5.20 10.48
CA LEU A 44 -12.49 6.15 9.39
C LEU A 44 -12.79 5.41 8.08
N LEU A 45 -11.94 4.45 7.70
CA LEU A 45 -12.09 3.69 6.45
C LEU A 45 -13.43 2.93 6.41
N ASP A 46 -13.83 2.32 7.52
CA ASP A 46 -15.11 1.62 7.66
C ASP A 46 -16.30 2.58 7.46
N ARG A 47 -16.27 3.76 8.10
CA ARG A 47 -17.32 4.79 7.97
C ARG A 47 -17.46 5.34 6.55
N THR A 48 -16.40 5.34 5.74
CA THR A 48 -16.51 5.75 4.33
C THR A 48 -17.43 4.83 3.53
N GLY A 49 -17.61 3.57 3.96
CA GLY A 49 -18.38 2.57 3.25
C GLY A 49 -17.73 2.01 1.98
N GLU A 50 -16.61 2.59 1.49
CA GLU A 50 -15.97 2.18 0.23
C GLU A 50 -15.46 0.74 0.26
N PHE A 51 -14.94 0.28 1.40
CA PHE A 51 -14.49 -1.10 1.57
C PHE A 51 -15.66 -2.09 1.43
N THR A 52 -16.83 -1.76 1.94
CA THR A 52 -17.98 -2.67 1.90
C THR A 52 -18.74 -2.59 0.58
N ARG A 53 -18.93 -1.37 0.04
CA ARG A 53 -19.75 -1.12 -1.16
C ARG A 53 -18.97 -1.34 -2.46
N ARG A 54 -17.70 -0.93 -2.50
CA ARG A 54 -16.88 -0.88 -3.73
C ARG A 54 -15.41 -1.29 -3.48
N PRO A 55 -15.13 -2.45 -2.85
CA PRO A 55 -13.78 -2.83 -2.44
C PRO A 55 -12.77 -2.85 -3.58
N ARG A 56 -13.15 -3.40 -4.75
CA ARG A 56 -12.29 -3.47 -5.93
C ARG A 56 -11.92 -2.07 -6.44
N LYS A 57 -12.91 -1.19 -6.62
CA LYS A 57 -12.65 0.20 -7.05
C LYS A 57 -11.79 0.95 -6.04
N ARG A 58 -12.06 0.79 -4.73
CA ARG A 58 -11.25 1.41 -3.68
C ARG A 58 -9.77 0.97 -3.72
N TYR A 59 -9.51 -0.28 -4.06
CA TYR A 59 -8.17 -0.83 -4.27
C TYR A 59 -7.53 -0.24 -5.54
N ASP A 60 -8.19 -0.41 -6.68
CA ASP A 60 -7.71 0.04 -7.99
C ASP A 60 -7.44 1.56 -7.99
N ASP A 61 -8.29 2.37 -7.36
CA ASP A 61 -8.13 3.83 -7.26
C ASP A 61 -6.88 4.24 -6.46
N THR A 62 -6.56 3.51 -5.39
CA THR A 62 -5.36 3.83 -4.59
C THR A 62 -4.11 3.47 -5.34
N GLU A 63 -4.09 2.29 -5.96
CA GLU A 63 -2.95 1.85 -6.74
C GLU A 63 -2.69 2.80 -7.91
N LEU A 64 -3.73 3.19 -8.65
CA LEU A 64 -3.61 4.12 -9.77
C LEU A 64 -3.15 5.52 -9.34
N ILE A 65 -3.70 6.09 -8.25
CA ILE A 65 -3.25 7.41 -7.78
C ILE A 65 -1.75 7.38 -7.41
N LEU A 66 -1.30 6.35 -6.69
CA LEU A 66 0.10 6.22 -6.31
C LEU A 66 1.01 5.95 -7.52
N ALA A 67 0.55 5.12 -8.45
CA ALA A 67 1.27 4.83 -9.69
C ALA A 67 1.41 6.07 -10.57
N GLU A 68 0.37 6.91 -10.71
CA GLU A 68 0.46 8.15 -11.48
C GLU A 68 1.52 9.10 -10.93
N ILE A 69 1.62 9.21 -9.60
CA ILE A 69 2.63 10.04 -8.95
C ILE A 69 4.03 9.46 -9.19
N LEU A 70 4.20 8.14 -9.04
CA LEU A 70 5.49 7.46 -9.15
C LEU A 70 6.00 7.41 -10.60
N GLU A 71 5.15 7.01 -11.53
CA GLU A 71 5.53 6.75 -12.93
C GLU A 71 5.71 8.03 -13.75
N ASN A 72 4.96 9.10 -13.44
CA ASN A 72 5.10 10.39 -14.13
C ASN A 72 5.98 11.37 -13.35
N GLY A 73 6.19 11.16 -12.05
CA GLY A 73 6.92 12.06 -11.17
C GLY A 73 6.14 13.31 -10.76
N PHE A 74 6.56 13.91 -9.64
CA PHE A 74 5.74 14.90 -8.92
C PHE A 74 5.44 16.21 -9.67
N ASP A 75 6.29 16.62 -10.62
CA ASP A 75 6.24 17.96 -11.23
C ASP A 75 5.68 17.97 -12.65
N THR A 76 5.23 16.82 -13.15
CA THR A 76 4.55 16.73 -14.44
C THR A 76 3.05 17.06 -14.27
N PRO A 77 2.34 17.47 -15.34
CA PRO A 77 0.91 17.72 -15.27
C PRO A 77 0.11 16.54 -14.70
N ARG A 78 0.45 15.30 -15.08
CA ARG A 78 -0.20 14.09 -14.55
C ARG A 78 0.13 13.85 -13.07
N GLY A 79 1.40 13.95 -12.68
CA GLY A 79 1.81 13.79 -11.29
C GLY A 79 1.18 14.83 -10.36
N GLN A 80 1.14 16.11 -10.78
CA GLN A 80 0.47 17.18 -10.05
C GLN A 80 -1.04 16.97 -9.94
N ALA A 81 -1.70 16.49 -11.01
CA ALA A 81 -3.12 16.15 -10.97
C ALA A 81 -3.40 15.04 -9.96
N ALA A 82 -2.58 13.99 -9.93
CA ALA A 82 -2.72 12.87 -8.99
C ALA A 82 -2.43 13.30 -7.54
N LEU A 83 -1.40 14.11 -7.30
CA LEU A 83 -1.12 14.71 -5.99
C LEU A 83 -2.27 15.59 -5.49
N LYS A 84 -2.80 16.46 -6.36
CA LYS A 84 -3.97 17.29 -6.03
C LYS A 84 -5.17 16.42 -5.70
N ARG A 85 -5.39 15.33 -6.45
CA ARG A 85 -6.49 14.41 -6.18
C ARG A 85 -6.34 13.71 -4.83
N LEU A 86 -5.14 13.20 -4.54
CA LEU A 86 -4.76 12.56 -3.27
C LEU A 86 -4.96 13.50 -2.08
N ASN A 87 -4.44 14.73 -2.17
CA ASN A 87 -4.61 15.73 -1.11
C ASN A 87 -6.07 16.14 -0.97
N GLY A 88 -6.81 16.26 -2.09
CA GLY A 88 -8.24 16.57 -2.09
C GLY A 88 -9.08 15.51 -1.39
N MET A 89 -8.86 14.21 -1.65
CA MET A 89 -9.61 13.14 -0.96
C MET A 89 -9.28 13.06 0.53
N HIS A 90 -8.01 13.26 0.90
CA HIS A 90 -7.58 13.23 2.29
C HIS A 90 -8.05 14.46 3.08
N GLY A 91 -8.03 15.66 2.48
CA GLY A 91 -8.44 16.92 3.12
C GLY A 91 -9.93 16.98 3.48
N ARG A 92 -10.75 16.06 2.96
CA ARG A 92 -12.18 15.92 3.29
C ARG A 92 -12.42 15.32 4.68
N PHE A 93 -11.39 14.71 5.27
CA PHE A 93 -11.49 14.06 6.56
C PHE A 93 -10.56 14.72 7.57
N ARG A 94 -11.00 14.81 8.83
CA ARG A 94 -10.16 15.23 9.95
C ARG A 94 -9.26 14.06 10.37
N ILE A 95 -8.14 13.89 9.68
CA ILE A 95 -7.13 12.87 9.97
C ILE A 95 -6.02 13.48 10.83
N ALA A 96 -5.65 12.80 11.92
CA ALA A 96 -4.56 13.26 12.78
C ALA A 96 -3.21 13.17 12.04
N ASN A 97 -2.32 14.14 12.26
CA ASN A 97 -0.98 14.11 11.65
C ASN A 97 -0.22 12.81 11.96
N GLY A 98 -0.34 12.28 13.18
CA GLY A 98 0.29 11.02 13.56
C GLY A 98 -0.20 9.82 12.74
N ASP A 99 -1.48 9.78 12.35
CA ASP A 99 -2.01 8.74 11.47
C ASP A 99 -1.47 8.89 10.05
N PHE A 100 -1.39 10.11 9.51
CA PHE A 100 -0.72 10.36 8.23
C PHE A 100 0.76 9.96 8.24
N LEU A 101 1.50 10.38 9.26
CA LEU A 101 2.92 10.10 9.39
C LEU A 101 3.18 8.60 9.56
N TYR A 102 2.31 7.90 10.30
CA TYR A 102 2.36 6.45 10.42
C TYR A 102 2.09 5.76 9.07
N VAL A 103 1.03 6.15 8.35
CA VAL A 103 0.74 5.61 7.02
C VAL A 103 1.92 5.86 6.08
N LEU A 104 2.49 7.06 6.06
CA LEU A 104 3.68 7.36 5.27
C LEU A 104 4.86 6.43 5.61
N SER A 105 5.05 6.15 6.91
CA SER A 105 6.12 5.25 7.36
C SER A 105 5.97 3.82 6.82
N THR A 106 4.74 3.32 6.63
CA THR A 106 4.56 1.96 6.07
C THR A 106 5.01 1.88 4.61
N PHE A 107 4.84 2.95 3.84
CA PHE A 107 5.39 3.03 2.47
C PHE A 107 6.92 3.08 2.44
N VAL A 108 7.55 3.70 3.45
CA VAL A 108 9.01 3.77 3.57
C VAL A 108 9.60 2.40 3.95
N PHE A 109 8.97 1.68 4.89
CA PHE A 109 9.61 0.54 5.53
C PHE A 109 9.10 -0.83 5.08
N GLU A 110 7.82 -0.98 4.70
CA GLU A 110 7.30 -2.30 4.35
C GLU A 110 7.91 -2.86 3.06
N PRO A 111 8.12 -2.09 1.97
CA PRO A 111 8.79 -2.61 0.78
C PRO A 111 10.23 -3.08 1.05
N PRO A 112 11.12 -2.29 1.70
CA PRO A 112 12.45 -2.79 2.09
C PRO A 112 12.40 -4.03 2.99
N ARG A 113 11.53 -4.07 4.01
CA ARG A 113 11.38 -5.23 4.91
C ARG A 113 10.90 -6.48 4.18
N TRP A 114 10.01 -6.31 3.20
CA TRP A 114 9.55 -7.40 2.33
C TRP A 114 10.69 -7.91 1.44
N ILE A 115 11.39 -7.01 0.75
CA ILE A 115 12.49 -7.35 -0.17
C ILE A 115 13.62 -8.06 0.57
N ASP A 116 13.95 -7.65 1.79
CA ASP A 116 14.97 -8.33 2.60
C ASP A 116 14.61 -9.77 2.95
N ARG A 117 13.32 -10.07 3.04
CA ARG A 117 12.82 -11.40 3.41
C ARG A 117 12.54 -12.28 2.18
N PHE A 118 12.06 -11.68 1.09
CA PHE A 118 11.43 -12.38 -0.04
C PHE A 118 11.89 -11.90 -1.42
N GLY A 119 12.72 -10.86 -1.51
CA GLY A 119 13.36 -10.42 -2.73
C GLY A 119 14.55 -11.30 -3.10
N TRP A 120 14.92 -11.29 -4.37
CA TRP A 120 16.03 -12.10 -4.88
C TRP A 120 17.41 -11.61 -4.45
N ARG A 121 17.49 -10.34 -4.01
CA ARG A 121 18.63 -9.70 -3.34
C ARG A 121 18.11 -8.65 -2.33
N PRO A 122 18.90 -8.29 -1.29
CA PRO A 122 18.57 -7.17 -0.43
C PRO A 122 18.71 -5.82 -1.17
N LEU A 123 18.04 -4.79 -0.63
CA LEU A 123 18.29 -3.41 -1.05
C LEU A 123 19.63 -2.92 -0.50
N THR A 124 20.38 -2.23 -1.35
CA THR A 124 21.59 -1.48 -0.99
C THR A 124 21.25 -0.28 -0.10
N ALA A 125 22.26 0.27 0.59
CA ALA A 125 22.07 1.46 1.42
C ALA A 125 21.54 2.66 0.60
N THR A 126 22.07 2.85 -0.61
CA THR A 126 21.61 3.90 -1.54
C THR A 126 20.15 3.71 -1.94
N GLU A 127 19.71 2.49 -2.21
CA GLU A 127 18.31 2.19 -2.56
C GLU A 127 17.36 2.47 -1.39
N ARG A 128 17.76 2.12 -0.16
CA ARG A 128 16.97 2.42 1.06
C ARG A 128 16.84 3.92 1.32
N LEU A 129 17.95 4.65 1.20
CA LEU A 129 17.93 6.11 1.35
C LEU A 129 17.11 6.76 0.24
N GLY A 130 17.18 6.26 -1.00
CA GLY A 130 16.33 6.69 -2.11
C GLY A 130 14.83 6.53 -1.80
N PHE A 131 14.42 5.37 -1.28
CA PHE A 131 13.05 5.14 -0.80
C PHE A 131 12.64 6.16 0.28
N PHE A 132 13.50 6.36 1.28
CA PHE A 132 13.25 7.33 2.35
C PHE A 132 13.09 8.76 1.83
N HIS A 133 14.00 9.23 0.97
CA HIS A 133 13.94 10.59 0.45
C HIS A 133 12.74 10.80 -0.48
N TYR A 134 12.40 9.82 -1.33
CA TYR A 134 11.22 9.87 -2.19
C TYR A 134 9.93 10.02 -1.39
N TYR A 135 9.71 9.15 -0.39
CA TYR A 135 8.50 9.23 0.42
C TYR A 135 8.51 10.41 1.39
N ARG A 136 9.66 10.87 1.84
CA ARG A 136 9.76 12.13 2.59
C ARG A 136 9.31 13.31 1.73
N GLU A 137 9.71 13.39 0.46
CA GLU A 137 9.23 14.41 -0.48
C GLU A 137 7.72 14.30 -0.70
N LEU A 138 7.20 13.10 -0.96
CA LEU A 138 5.75 12.89 -1.08
C LEU A 138 5.00 13.35 0.18
N GLY A 139 5.49 12.99 1.37
CA GLY A 139 4.91 13.40 2.63
C GLY A 139 4.90 14.92 2.83
N GLN A 140 5.97 15.61 2.43
CA GLN A 140 6.04 17.07 2.45
C GLN A 140 5.00 17.70 1.50
N ARG A 141 4.85 17.15 0.29
CA ARG A 141 3.82 17.58 -0.69
C ARG A 141 2.39 17.28 -0.21
N MET A 142 2.23 16.31 0.68
CA MET A 142 0.97 16.01 1.39
C MET A 142 0.79 16.84 2.67
N GLN A 143 1.70 17.79 2.96
CA GLN A 143 1.68 18.63 4.16
C GLN A 143 1.73 17.84 5.49
N ILE A 144 2.31 16.63 5.45
CA ILE A 144 2.56 15.84 6.66
C ILE A 144 3.70 16.51 7.44
N ARG A 145 3.45 16.78 8.72
CA ARG A 145 4.39 17.46 9.61
C ARG A 145 5.21 16.47 10.41
N ASP A 146 6.34 16.96 10.93
CA ASP A 146 7.21 16.23 11.86
C ASP A 146 7.78 14.91 11.29
N ILE A 147 7.99 14.85 9.96
CA ILE A 147 8.63 13.71 9.31
C ILE A 147 10.10 13.64 9.80
N PRO A 148 10.53 12.55 10.46
CA PRO A 148 11.88 12.47 11.01
C PRO A 148 12.95 12.60 9.92
N ALA A 149 14.07 13.25 10.26
CA ALA A 149 15.12 13.61 9.31
C ALA A 149 16.02 12.44 8.88
N THR A 150 16.03 11.36 9.66
CA THR A 150 16.89 10.19 9.45
C THR A 150 16.05 8.91 9.38
N LEU A 151 16.51 7.92 8.62
CA LEU A 151 15.86 6.62 8.48
C LEU A 151 15.65 5.95 9.84
N GLU A 152 16.65 5.98 10.72
CA GLU A 152 16.65 5.32 12.03
C GLU A 152 15.61 5.93 12.98
N ALA A 153 15.53 7.27 13.02
CA ALA A 153 14.50 7.96 13.79
C ALA A 153 13.09 7.67 13.26
N PHE A 154 12.92 7.59 11.94
CA PHE A 154 11.61 7.29 11.36
C PHE A 154 11.21 5.83 11.57
N GLU A 155 12.17 4.90 11.54
CA GLU A 155 11.90 3.49 11.85
C GLU A 155 11.49 3.31 13.31
N ARG A 156 12.17 4.00 14.24
CA ARG A 156 11.80 4.00 15.66
C ARG A 156 10.39 4.56 15.85
N TYR A 157 10.07 5.66 15.19
CA TYR A 157 8.70 6.21 15.20
C TYR A 157 7.68 5.18 14.72
N ASN A 158 7.93 4.50 13.60
CA ASN A 158 7.05 3.46 13.06
C ASN A 158 6.79 2.35 14.09
N GLN A 159 7.87 1.80 14.67
CA GLN A 159 7.78 0.71 15.67
C GLN A 159 7.05 1.16 16.94
N ASP A 160 7.37 2.35 17.47
CA ASP A 160 6.73 2.92 18.66
C ASP A 160 5.24 3.21 18.40
N TYR A 161 4.89 3.67 17.20
CA TYR A 161 3.51 3.93 16.82
C TYR A 161 2.69 2.64 16.83
N GLU A 162 3.20 1.58 16.18
CA GLU A 162 2.54 0.27 16.16
C GLU A 162 2.37 -0.29 17.57
N ALA A 163 3.44 -0.30 18.38
CA ALA A 163 3.40 -0.82 19.75
C ALA A 163 2.35 -0.12 20.62
N ARG A 164 2.11 1.19 20.41
CA ARG A 164 1.13 1.98 21.17
C ARG A 164 -0.28 1.88 20.61
N ARG A 165 -0.44 1.78 19.29
CA ARG A 165 -1.72 1.99 18.60
C ARG A 165 -2.35 0.74 18.01
N PHE A 166 -1.60 -0.34 17.79
CA PHE A 166 -2.20 -1.60 17.35
C PHE A 166 -3.10 -2.17 18.42
N ARG A 167 -4.39 -2.25 18.10
CA ARG A 167 -5.44 -2.70 19.01
C ARG A 167 -6.56 -3.30 18.20
N TYR A 168 -7.08 -4.43 18.64
CA TYR A 168 -8.25 -5.02 18.01
C TYR A 168 -9.48 -4.10 18.08
N ARG A 169 -10.20 -4.03 16.95
CA ARG A 169 -11.56 -3.49 16.79
C ARG A 169 -12.28 -4.26 15.69
N ASP A 170 -13.60 -4.31 15.77
CA ASP A 170 -14.46 -4.93 14.75
C ASP A 170 -14.24 -4.31 13.36
N THR A 171 -13.96 -2.99 13.31
CA THR A 171 -13.65 -2.26 12.07
C THR A 171 -12.38 -2.80 11.41
N ASN A 172 -11.32 -3.09 12.18
CA ASN A 172 -10.08 -3.68 11.66
C ASN A 172 -10.38 -5.03 10.98
N GLN A 173 -11.09 -5.90 11.71
CA GLN A 173 -11.41 -7.25 11.23
C GLN A 173 -12.29 -7.22 9.99
N ARG A 174 -13.28 -6.31 9.95
CA ARG A 174 -14.20 -6.15 8.82
C ARG A 174 -13.45 -5.71 7.57
N ILE A 175 -12.74 -4.58 7.61
CA ILE A 175 -12.03 -4.05 6.45
C ILE A 175 -10.91 -5.01 6.01
N GLY A 176 -10.19 -5.60 6.97
CA GLY A 176 -9.16 -6.58 6.68
C GLY A 176 -9.71 -7.84 6.01
N THR A 177 -10.85 -8.35 6.48
CA THR A 177 -11.50 -9.52 5.88
C THR A 177 -11.88 -9.25 4.44
N ILE A 178 -12.46 -8.07 4.17
CA ILE A 178 -12.84 -7.67 2.82
C ILE A 178 -11.59 -7.53 1.94
N THR A 179 -10.55 -6.84 2.40
CA THR A 179 -9.31 -6.69 1.62
C THR A 179 -8.63 -8.03 1.37
N ARG A 180 -8.51 -8.90 2.38
CA ARG A 180 -7.92 -10.24 2.20
C ARG A 180 -8.67 -11.05 1.15
N ASP A 181 -10.00 -11.11 1.26
CA ASP A 181 -10.81 -11.90 0.35
C ASP A 181 -10.81 -11.30 -1.07
N LEU A 182 -10.72 -9.96 -1.19
CA LEU A 182 -10.50 -9.27 -2.48
C LEU A 182 -9.18 -9.71 -3.13
N LEU A 183 -8.06 -9.59 -2.40
CA LEU A 183 -6.72 -9.91 -2.92
C LEU A 183 -6.60 -11.39 -3.30
N LEU A 184 -7.12 -12.30 -2.46
CA LEU A 184 -7.19 -13.72 -2.80
C LEU A 184 -8.06 -13.97 -4.04
N GLY A 185 -9.14 -13.20 -4.21
CA GLY A 185 -10.04 -13.29 -5.36
C GLY A 185 -9.41 -12.94 -6.70
N PHE A 186 -8.22 -12.33 -6.71
CA PHE A 186 -7.47 -12.07 -7.96
C PHE A 186 -6.85 -13.34 -8.53
N TYR A 187 -6.62 -14.35 -7.68
CA TYR A 187 -5.93 -15.59 -8.04
C TYR A 187 -6.80 -16.83 -7.86
N LEU A 188 -7.82 -16.75 -7.00
CA LEU A 188 -8.66 -17.88 -6.61
C LEU A 188 -10.14 -17.58 -6.89
N PRO A 189 -10.90 -18.56 -7.41
CA PRO A 189 -12.34 -18.45 -7.47
C PRO A 189 -12.95 -18.39 -6.06
N ARG A 190 -14.13 -17.78 -5.94
CA ARG A 190 -14.76 -17.47 -4.63
C ARG A 190 -14.90 -18.68 -3.70
N PHE A 191 -15.17 -19.87 -4.24
CA PHE A 191 -15.34 -21.10 -3.45
C PHE A 191 -14.02 -21.62 -2.85
N LEU A 192 -12.86 -21.23 -3.37
CA LEU A 192 -11.53 -21.59 -2.84
C LEU A 192 -10.97 -20.56 -1.84
N LEU A 193 -11.62 -19.41 -1.67
CA LEU A 193 -11.15 -18.37 -0.74
C LEU A 193 -10.90 -18.91 0.67
N PRO A 194 -11.79 -19.71 1.30
CA PRO A 194 -11.55 -20.24 2.65
C PRO A 194 -10.24 -21.00 2.78
N LEU A 195 -9.79 -21.69 1.72
CA LEU A 195 -8.51 -22.42 1.70
C LEU A 195 -7.32 -21.46 1.57
N GLY A 196 -7.49 -20.32 0.89
CA GLY A 196 -6.45 -19.29 0.73
C GLY A 196 -6.23 -18.40 1.97
N ARG A 197 -7.25 -18.19 2.81
CA ARG A 197 -7.16 -17.28 3.98
C ARG A 197 -5.98 -17.59 4.92
N PRO A 198 -5.72 -18.84 5.32
CA PRO A 198 -4.58 -19.15 6.19
C PRO A 198 -3.22 -18.81 5.57
N PHE A 199 -3.08 -18.86 4.24
CA PHE A 199 -1.85 -18.50 3.54
C PHE A 199 -1.61 -16.98 3.59
N ALA A 200 -2.66 -16.17 3.38
CA ALA A 200 -2.58 -14.73 3.55
C ALA A 200 -2.25 -14.33 5.00
N HIS A 201 -2.77 -15.05 5.99
CA HIS A 201 -2.44 -14.80 7.39
C HIS A 201 -1.00 -15.24 7.72
N ALA A 202 -0.40 -16.16 6.97
CA ALA A 202 0.91 -16.72 7.28
C ALA A 202 2.07 -15.73 7.06
N VAL A 203 1.87 -14.73 6.20
CA VAL A 203 2.83 -13.65 5.98
C VAL A 203 2.74 -12.52 7.01
N MET A 204 1.63 -12.44 7.76
CA MET A 204 1.42 -11.44 8.81
C MET A 204 2.20 -11.78 10.09
N ASP A 205 2.72 -10.75 10.76
CA ASP A 205 3.34 -10.89 12.08
C ASP A 205 2.28 -11.01 13.19
N GLU A 206 2.73 -11.35 14.40
CA GLU A 206 1.82 -11.63 15.50
C GLU A 206 1.04 -10.38 15.97
N PRO A 207 1.65 -9.19 16.15
CA PRO A 207 0.91 -7.97 16.50
C PRO A 207 -0.19 -7.64 15.48
N LEU A 208 0.12 -7.78 14.18
CA LEU A 208 -0.85 -7.55 13.12
C LEU A 208 -2.01 -8.55 13.18
N LEU A 209 -1.73 -9.84 13.31
CA LEU A 209 -2.78 -10.87 13.42
C LEU A 209 -3.73 -10.60 14.60
N GLN A 210 -3.17 -10.23 15.76
CA GLN A 210 -3.94 -9.90 16.96
C GLN A 210 -4.80 -8.65 16.76
N ALA A 211 -4.22 -7.57 16.22
CA ALA A 211 -4.94 -6.33 15.97
C ALA A 211 -6.05 -6.49 14.90
N MET A 212 -5.90 -7.42 13.97
CA MET A 212 -6.92 -7.73 12.95
C MET A 212 -7.96 -8.74 13.41
N GLY A 213 -7.74 -9.44 14.54
CA GLY A 213 -8.59 -10.56 14.97
C GLY A 213 -8.54 -11.74 14.00
N PHE A 214 -7.40 -11.94 13.35
CA PHE A 214 -7.20 -13.05 12.41
C PHE A 214 -6.64 -14.26 13.11
N LYS A 215 -7.17 -15.43 12.75
CA LYS A 215 -6.67 -16.70 13.30
C LYS A 215 -5.22 -16.91 12.87
N ARG A 216 -4.36 -17.10 13.87
CA ARG A 216 -2.96 -17.47 13.67
C ARG A 216 -2.86 -18.81 12.93
N PRO A 217 -2.14 -18.87 11.80
CA PRO A 217 -1.87 -20.12 11.11
C PRO A 217 -0.82 -20.96 11.85
N SER A 218 -0.78 -22.26 11.57
CA SER A 218 0.20 -23.17 12.17
C SER A 218 1.63 -22.75 11.80
N ASN A 219 2.59 -23.05 12.69
CA ASN A 219 4.01 -22.74 12.44
C ASN A 219 4.53 -23.46 11.18
N LEU A 220 4.03 -24.67 10.90
CA LEU A 220 4.34 -25.40 9.68
C LEU A 220 3.91 -24.62 8.44
N LEU A 221 2.65 -24.13 8.42
CA LEU A 221 2.16 -23.35 7.28
C LEU A 221 2.96 -22.06 7.08
N ARG A 222 3.31 -21.35 8.17
CA ARG A 222 4.15 -20.13 8.10
C ARG A 222 5.53 -20.43 7.50
N ARG A 223 6.15 -21.55 7.89
CA ARG A 223 7.42 -22.00 7.31
C ARG A 223 7.29 -22.36 5.84
N LEU A 224 6.22 -23.06 5.45
CA LEU A 224 5.96 -23.42 4.06
C LEU A 224 5.76 -22.18 3.17
N VAL A 225 4.94 -21.22 3.60
CA VAL A 225 4.72 -19.95 2.87
C VAL A 225 5.99 -19.13 2.79
N THR A 226 6.75 -19.03 3.88
CA THR A 226 8.06 -18.35 3.86
C THR A 226 9.03 -19.05 2.91
N GLY A 227 9.05 -20.39 2.94
CA GLY A 227 9.89 -21.20 2.07
C GLY A 227 9.55 -21.06 0.59
N SER A 228 8.26 -21.02 0.24
CA SER A 228 7.81 -20.85 -1.15
C SER A 228 8.17 -19.47 -1.70
N LEU A 229 7.98 -18.41 -0.91
CA LEU A 229 8.38 -17.05 -1.29
C LEU A 229 9.89 -16.92 -1.47
N LYS A 230 10.68 -17.54 -0.59
CA LYS A 230 12.15 -17.58 -0.74
C LYS A 230 12.59 -18.42 -1.94
N LEU A 231 11.89 -19.52 -2.24
CA LEU A 231 12.15 -20.32 -3.43
C LEU A 231 11.88 -19.51 -4.70
N ARG A 232 10.74 -18.79 -4.76
CA ARG A 232 10.42 -17.85 -5.84
C ARG A 232 11.55 -16.82 -6.04
N ALA A 233 12.05 -16.24 -4.95
CA ALA A 233 13.16 -15.28 -4.99
C ALA A 233 14.44 -15.88 -5.58
N ARG A 234 14.78 -17.11 -5.18
CA ARG A 234 15.95 -17.82 -5.72
C ARG A 234 15.80 -18.14 -7.20
N VAL A 235 14.61 -18.52 -7.65
CA VAL A 235 14.33 -18.76 -9.08
C VAL A 235 14.46 -17.44 -9.85
N GLN A 236 13.89 -16.35 -9.34
CA GLN A 236 13.96 -15.03 -9.98
C GLN A 236 15.39 -14.54 -10.16
N ARG A 237 16.31 -14.84 -9.24
CA ARG A 237 17.74 -14.48 -9.37
C ARG A 237 18.41 -14.99 -10.66
N TRP A 238 17.90 -16.08 -11.23
CA TRP A 238 18.44 -16.68 -12.45
C TRP A 238 17.68 -16.26 -13.72
N MET A 239 16.60 -15.49 -13.58
CA MET A 239 15.85 -14.97 -14.71
C MET A 239 16.55 -13.74 -15.29
N PRO A 240 16.46 -13.50 -16.61
CA PRO A 240 17.02 -12.29 -17.21
C PRO A 240 16.37 -11.02 -16.61
N PRO A 241 17.13 -9.92 -16.48
CA PRO A 241 16.60 -8.67 -15.96
C PRO A 241 15.49 -8.15 -16.88
N ARG A 242 14.50 -7.51 -16.27
CA ARG A 242 13.37 -6.91 -16.97
C ARG A 242 13.85 -5.77 -17.87
N GLN A 243 13.53 -5.84 -19.16
CA GLN A 243 13.95 -4.84 -20.16
C GLN A 243 12.94 -3.70 -20.37
N ARG A 244 11.68 -3.90 -19.96
CA ARG A 244 10.59 -2.92 -20.11
C ARG A 244 9.90 -2.69 -18.77
N PRO A 245 9.53 -1.44 -18.45
CA PRO A 245 8.94 -1.13 -17.15
C PRO A 245 7.59 -1.84 -17.00
N HIS A 246 7.34 -2.37 -15.81
CA HIS A 246 6.01 -2.77 -15.37
C HIS A 246 5.30 -1.52 -14.83
N LEU A 247 4.38 -0.98 -15.64
CA LEU A 247 3.63 0.24 -15.34
C LEU A 247 2.22 -0.12 -14.91
N LEU A 248 1.88 0.14 -13.65
CA LEU A 248 0.57 -0.14 -13.05
C LEU A 248 -0.53 0.72 -13.68
N THR A 249 -0.19 1.90 -14.21
CA THR A 249 -1.11 2.76 -14.99
C THR A 249 -1.54 2.11 -16.32
N ARG A 250 -0.77 1.13 -16.83
CA ARG A 250 -1.06 0.42 -18.09
C ARG A 250 -1.65 -0.97 -17.89
N VAL A 251 -1.79 -1.42 -16.65
CA VAL A 251 -2.43 -2.70 -16.34
C VAL A 251 -3.94 -2.56 -16.55
N LYS A 252 -4.53 -3.46 -17.36
CA LYS A 252 -5.97 -3.49 -17.59
C LYS A 252 -6.71 -3.87 -16.31
N ARG A 253 -7.75 -3.12 -15.96
CA ARG A 253 -8.53 -3.31 -14.73
C ARG A 253 -10.02 -3.48 -15.06
N PRO A 254 -10.71 -4.49 -14.51
CA PRO A 254 -12.16 -4.61 -14.67
C PRO A 254 -12.96 -3.40 -14.20
N THR A 255 -12.44 -2.63 -13.24
CA THR A 255 -13.07 -1.38 -12.78
C THR A 255 -13.04 -0.27 -13.84
N TYR A 256 -12.10 -0.32 -14.78
CA TYR A 256 -11.84 0.72 -15.78
C TYR A 256 -11.63 0.10 -17.17
N PRO A 257 -12.67 -0.52 -17.76
CA PRO A 257 -12.53 -1.24 -19.03
C PRO A 257 -12.06 -0.33 -20.18
N GLU A 258 -12.50 0.92 -20.19
CA GLU A 258 -12.17 1.94 -21.21
C GLU A 258 -11.03 2.87 -20.77
N GLY A 259 -10.35 2.58 -19.65
CA GLY A 259 -9.40 3.48 -19.00
C GLY A 259 -10.03 4.31 -17.88
N TYR A 260 -9.23 5.22 -17.31
CA TYR A 260 -9.60 6.04 -16.17
C TYR A 260 -9.10 7.47 -16.36
N GLU A 261 -9.81 8.42 -15.76
CA GLU A 261 -9.34 9.79 -15.59
C GLU A 261 -8.86 10.01 -14.15
N ILE A 262 -7.74 10.71 -13.98
CA ILE A 262 -7.17 10.99 -12.63
C ILE A 262 -8.20 11.68 -11.73
N ALA A 263 -9.04 12.55 -12.31
CA ALA A 263 -10.11 13.25 -11.61
C ALA A 263 -11.17 12.30 -11.03
N GLU A 264 -11.34 11.10 -11.59
CA GLU A 264 -12.36 10.11 -11.22
C GLU A 264 -11.89 9.05 -10.21
N LEU A 265 -10.59 9.04 -9.89
CA LEU A 265 -10.01 8.14 -8.89
C LEU A 265 -10.34 8.60 -7.47
N GLY A 266 -10.66 7.71 -6.54
CA GLY A 266 -10.79 8.01 -5.12
C GLY A 266 -12.22 8.36 -4.68
N THR A 267 -12.37 9.11 -3.58
CA THR A 267 -13.68 9.43 -2.98
C THR A 267 -14.19 10.81 -3.39
N PHE A 268 -15.51 10.94 -3.60
CA PHE A 268 -16.19 12.18 -4.02
C PHE A 268 -17.19 12.66 -2.97
N ASP A 269 -17.55 13.94 -3.00
CA ASP A 269 -18.69 14.44 -2.23
C ASP A 269 -19.96 13.75 -2.72
N GLU A 270 -20.81 13.30 -1.80
CA GLU A 270 -22.19 13.01 -2.17
C GLU A 270 -22.76 14.33 -2.69
N LYS A 271 -23.13 14.38 -3.98
CA LYS A 271 -23.97 15.48 -4.45
C LYS A 271 -25.22 15.50 -3.56
N PRO A 272 -25.71 16.67 -3.10
CA PRO A 272 -27.04 16.71 -2.53
C PRO A 272 -28.00 16.13 -3.57
N SER A 273 -28.80 15.14 -3.16
CA SER A 273 -29.78 14.50 -4.03
C SER A 273 -30.66 15.57 -4.64
N SER A 274 -30.58 15.76 -5.96
CA SER A 274 -31.53 16.56 -6.71
C SER A 274 -32.84 15.78 -6.82
N SER A 275 -33.56 15.68 -5.71
CA SER A 275 -34.95 15.25 -5.65
C SER A 275 -35.76 16.38 -5.01
N GLY A 276 -35.97 17.42 -5.80
CA GLY A 276 -36.96 18.45 -5.56
C GLY A 276 -37.75 18.64 -6.84
N ALA A 277 -38.82 17.86 -7.01
CA ALA A 277 -39.83 18.17 -8.01
C ALA A 277 -40.55 19.48 -7.59
N PRO A 278 -40.88 20.38 -8.51
CA PRO A 278 -41.93 21.36 -8.26
C PRO A 278 -43.31 20.75 -8.57
N VAL A 279 -44.24 21.15 -7.71
CA VAL A 279 -45.69 20.91 -7.71
C VAL A 279 -46.35 21.40 -9.00
#